data_AF-A0A2N3F4J2-F1
#
_entry.id   AF-A0A2N3F4J2-F1
#
_cell.length_a   1.000
_cell.length_b   1.000
_cell.length_c   1.000
_cell.angle_alpha   90.00
_cell.angle_beta   90.00
_cell.angle_gamma   90.00
#
_symmetry.space_group_name_H-M   'P 1'
#
loop_
_entity.id
_entity.type
_entity.pdbx_description
1 polymer ?
#
loop_
_entity_poly.entity_id
_entity_poly.type
_entity_poly.pdbx_seq_one_letter_code
_entity_poly.pdbx_strand_id
1 'polypeptide(L)'
;MKSRKLVIAFALAVLVALAVPTTAFANFAIHGNYVADTDACAGCHRAHTSISSITWQSGPSDRSALLVSSATQMWEFCYACHDATGQGADTNVQEGIYEGDTYGEQFAVLNGGGFESLDQSATTSTHMYQGASWGAYGGGYYGGTPYPDGQIAGADIGESVPIKMDCATCHDPHGSANYRILKAQVNGNAVGGYVGAGTDPTPDGWVSSVETGWPLGGFELHKDYPNYKPDYTTPMYAKGRTTTSDAAAKTGMSGWCAGCHQTYLREAEMFTKSDGSTYTASASVYNAGDGGGLKLRHRHPINVPLSNFNGAVALVADSGLPLANSLTESATAGPRVADTSDWIECLTCHRAHGTSSTMTGFASAAGAASVVDTDGVARNLFPASESALLRKDNRGVCEACHNK
;
A
#
# COMPACT_ATOMS: atom_id res chain seq x y z
N MET A 1 -45.09 -1.76 51.51
CA MET A 1 -43.63 -2.08 51.57
C MET A 1 -43.17 -3.03 50.45
N LYS A 2 -43.91 -4.09 50.08
CA LYS A 2 -43.49 -5.02 49.00
C LYS A 2 -43.42 -4.37 47.59
N SER A 3 -44.32 -3.45 47.27
CA SER A 3 -44.35 -2.76 45.95
C SER A 3 -43.16 -1.83 45.71
N ARG A 4 -42.71 -1.08 46.72
CA ARG A 4 -41.51 -0.21 46.62
C ARG A 4 -40.22 -1.01 46.37
N LYS A 5 -40.10 -2.20 46.96
CA LYS A 5 -38.93 -3.08 46.75
C LYS A 5 -38.89 -3.62 45.32
N LEU A 6 -40.05 -3.94 44.74
CA LEU A 6 -40.18 -4.38 43.35
C LEU A 6 -39.82 -3.26 42.35
N VAL A 7 -40.27 -2.02 42.61
CA VAL A 7 -39.94 -0.87 41.74
C VAL A 7 -38.44 -0.56 41.79
N ILE A 8 -37.82 -0.57 42.97
CA ILE A 8 -36.39 -0.33 43.11
C ILE A 8 -35.57 -1.45 42.44
N ALA A 9 -35.97 -2.71 42.62
CA ALA A 9 -35.29 -3.84 41.98
C ALA A 9 -35.40 -3.78 40.45
N PHE A 10 -36.57 -3.40 39.92
CA PHE A 10 -36.77 -3.22 38.48
C PHE A 10 -35.96 -2.04 37.94
N ALA A 11 -35.95 -0.90 38.65
CA ALA A 11 -35.14 0.26 38.25
C ALA A 11 -33.63 -0.06 38.26
N LEU A 12 -33.14 -0.82 39.25
CA LEU A 12 -31.76 -1.31 39.29
C LEU A 12 -31.45 -2.28 38.16
N ALA A 13 -32.37 -3.20 37.85
CA ALA A 13 -32.19 -4.13 36.73
C ALA A 13 -32.12 -3.40 35.38
N VAL A 14 -32.95 -2.36 35.19
CA VAL A 14 -32.91 -1.49 34.00
C VAL A 14 -31.62 -0.65 33.96
N LEU A 15 -31.18 -0.11 35.09
CA LEU A 15 -29.91 0.62 35.19
C LEU A 15 -28.70 -0.28 34.88
N VAL A 16 -28.71 -1.52 35.37
CA VAL A 16 -27.67 -2.52 35.06
C VAL A 16 -27.73 -2.91 33.58
N ALA A 17 -28.92 -3.12 33.02
CA ALA A 17 -29.08 -3.44 31.60
C ALA A 17 -28.65 -2.29 30.66
N LEU A 18 -28.89 -1.04 31.06
CA LEU A 18 -28.43 0.16 30.33
C LEU A 18 -26.94 0.47 30.56
N ALA A 19 -26.36 -0.05 31.65
CA ALA A 19 -24.94 0.08 31.96
C ALA A 19 -24.09 -1.06 31.37
N VAL A 20 -24.70 -2.06 30.70
CA VAL A 20 -23.95 -2.98 29.85
C VAL A 20 -23.61 -2.19 28.58
N PRO A 21 -22.34 -1.79 28.34
CA PRO A 21 -21.98 -1.28 27.04
C PRO A 21 -22.31 -2.39 26.04
N THR A 22 -23.24 -2.12 25.13
CA THR A 22 -23.34 -2.92 23.92
C THR A 22 -22.02 -2.70 23.21
N THR A 23 -21.13 -3.70 23.30
CA THR A 23 -19.96 -3.76 22.44
C THR A 23 -20.50 -3.87 21.03
N ALA A 24 -20.54 -2.75 20.32
CA ALA A 24 -20.71 -2.76 18.88
C ALA A 24 -19.45 -3.46 18.35
N PHE A 25 -19.60 -4.73 17.98
CA PHE A 25 -18.59 -5.40 17.20
C PHE A 25 -18.62 -4.73 15.83
N ALA A 26 -17.70 -3.80 15.58
CA ALA A 26 -17.42 -3.34 14.24
C ALA A 26 -16.79 -4.53 13.50
N ASN A 27 -17.59 -5.22 12.70
CA ASN A 27 -17.09 -6.31 11.86
C ASN A 27 -16.07 -5.71 10.88
N PHE A 28 -14.79 -6.06 11.03
CA PHE A 28 -13.61 -6.00 10.13
C PHE A 28 -13.31 -4.80 9.23
N ALA A 29 -14.26 -3.91 8.94
CA ALA A 29 -13.98 -2.70 8.20
C ALA A 29 -15.15 -1.73 8.35
N ILE A 30 -14.87 -0.54 8.88
CA ILE A 30 -15.63 0.66 8.49
C ILE A 30 -15.41 1.00 6.99
N HIS A 31 -14.52 0.25 6.32
CA HIS A 31 -14.05 0.44 4.96
C HIS A 31 -14.48 -0.70 4.02
N GLY A 32 -15.33 -0.39 3.05
CA GLY A 32 -15.72 -1.34 2.01
C GLY A 32 -16.81 -2.32 2.43
N ASN A 33 -17.40 -2.95 1.42
CA ASN A 33 -18.59 -3.80 1.55
C ASN A 33 -19.72 -3.12 2.35
N TYR A 34 -20.10 -1.92 1.91
CA TYR A 34 -21.30 -1.27 2.41
C TYR A 34 -22.51 -2.03 1.87
N VAL A 35 -22.94 -3.10 2.53
CA VAL A 35 -24.33 -3.57 2.38
C VAL A 35 -25.27 -2.36 2.56
N ALA A 36 -26.50 -2.43 2.05
CA ALA A 36 -27.47 -1.34 2.20
C ALA A 36 -27.93 -1.08 3.66
N ASP A 37 -27.10 -1.43 4.64
CA ASP A 37 -27.18 -1.07 6.05
C ASP A 37 -26.40 0.22 6.31
N THR A 38 -27.07 1.20 6.88
CA THR A 38 -26.55 2.55 7.11
C THR A 38 -25.47 2.63 8.19
N ASP A 39 -25.32 1.59 9.00
CA ASP A 39 -24.41 1.61 10.15
C ASP A 39 -22.93 1.69 9.75
N ALA A 40 -22.54 1.02 8.66
CA ALA A 40 -21.19 1.10 8.13
C ALA A 40 -20.87 2.52 7.63
N CYS A 41 -21.82 3.17 6.97
CA CYS A 41 -21.72 4.58 6.58
C CYS A 41 -21.62 5.49 7.82
N ALA A 42 -22.37 5.17 8.88
CA ALA A 42 -22.40 5.95 10.12
C ALA A 42 -21.08 5.92 10.91
N GLY A 43 -20.22 4.94 10.62
CA GLY A 43 -18.85 4.85 11.15
C GLY A 43 -17.99 6.05 10.75
N CYS A 44 -18.14 6.54 9.52
CA CYS A 44 -17.39 7.68 8.98
C CYS A 44 -18.24 8.96 8.86
N HIS A 45 -19.54 8.81 8.61
CA HIS A 45 -20.47 9.92 8.37
C HIS A 45 -21.50 10.08 9.50
N ARG A 46 -21.84 11.33 9.85
CA ARG A 46 -22.83 11.69 10.88
C ARG A 46 -23.84 12.67 10.30
N ALA A 47 -25.03 12.16 9.97
CA ALA A 47 -26.09 12.93 9.31
C ALA A 47 -26.56 14.15 10.12
N HIS A 48 -26.65 14.04 11.45
CA HIS A 48 -27.23 15.10 12.30
C HIS A 48 -26.24 15.73 13.28
N THR A 49 -25.03 15.17 13.41
CA THR A 49 -24.06 15.58 14.43
C THR A 49 -22.64 15.66 13.90
N SER A 50 -22.46 15.79 12.58
CA SER A 50 -21.14 16.02 11.99
C SER A 50 -20.52 17.29 12.58
N ILE A 51 -19.26 17.17 12.99
CA ILE A 51 -18.43 18.29 13.46
C ILE A 51 -17.42 18.75 12.41
N SER A 52 -17.36 18.05 11.26
CA SER A 52 -16.43 18.36 10.18
C SER A 52 -16.81 19.65 9.44
N SER A 53 -15.79 20.45 9.14
CA SER A 53 -15.89 21.62 8.26
C SER A 53 -15.72 21.28 6.78
N ILE A 54 -15.36 20.03 6.44
CA ILE A 54 -15.13 19.60 5.06
C ILE A 54 -16.45 19.63 4.28
N THR A 55 -16.37 20.21 3.09
CA THR A 55 -17.46 20.26 2.11
C THR A 55 -17.07 19.58 0.80
N TRP A 56 -18.06 19.21 0.02
CA TRP A 56 -17.91 18.74 -1.35
C TRP A 56 -18.85 19.51 -2.27
N GLN A 57 -18.49 19.62 -3.55
CA GLN A 57 -19.27 20.38 -4.53
C GLN A 57 -20.27 19.49 -5.25
N SER A 58 -21.54 19.90 -5.22
CA SER A 58 -22.63 19.28 -5.99
C SER A 58 -23.30 20.34 -6.85
N GLY A 59 -22.82 20.53 -8.07
CA GLY A 59 -23.26 21.65 -8.91
C GLY A 59 -22.77 22.99 -8.33
N PRO A 60 -23.61 24.04 -8.25
CA PRO A 60 -23.16 25.37 -7.84
C PRO A 60 -23.10 25.56 -6.30
N SER A 61 -23.35 24.52 -5.51
CA SER A 61 -23.45 24.63 -4.06
C SER A 61 -22.55 23.63 -3.36
N ASP A 62 -21.94 24.10 -2.27
CA ASP A 62 -21.21 23.26 -1.33
C ASP A 62 -22.19 22.47 -0.48
N ARG A 63 -21.84 21.21 -0.21
CA ARG A 63 -22.55 20.29 0.67
C ARG A 63 -21.60 19.87 1.78
N SER A 64 -22.11 19.67 3.00
CA SER A 64 -21.29 19.07 4.06
C SER A 64 -20.91 17.64 3.69
N ALA A 65 -19.66 17.25 3.97
CA ALA A 65 -19.21 15.87 3.87
C ALA A 65 -19.69 14.99 5.04
N LEU A 66 -20.27 15.61 6.07
CA LEU A 66 -20.86 14.93 7.23
C LEU A 66 -19.86 14.04 8.00
N LEU A 67 -18.57 14.38 8.11
CA LEU A 67 -17.58 13.47 8.69
C LEU A 67 -17.53 13.49 10.23
N VAL A 68 -17.12 12.36 10.82
CA VAL A 68 -16.98 12.16 12.28
C VAL A 68 -15.88 12.97 12.95
N SER A 69 -14.93 13.52 12.18
CA SER A 69 -13.74 14.20 12.68
C SER A 69 -13.70 15.66 12.20
N SER A 70 -13.07 16.52 13.01
CA SER A 70 -12.79 17.93 12.68
C SER A 70 -11.53 18.11 11.82
N ALA A 71 -10.88 17.01 11.44
CA ALA A 71 -9.72 17.01 10.55
C ALA A 71 -9.99 17.82 9.27
N THR A 72 -9.00 18.60 8.85
CA THR A 72 -9.07 19.36 7.59
C THR A 72 -8.17 18.78 6.51
N GLN A 73 -7.30 17.83 6.88
CA GLN A 73 -6.46 17.08 5.97
C GLN A 73 -6.87 15.61 5.95
N MET A 74 -6.68 14.95 4.80
CA MET A 74 -7.07 13.55 4.62
C MET A 74 -6.36 12.61 5.60
N TRP A 75 -5.05 12.79 5.81
CA TRP A 75 -4.28 11.91 6.70
C TRP A 75 -4.71 12.06 8.17
N GLU A 76 -5.00 13.28 8.63
CA GLU A 76 -5.55 13.54 9.98
C GLU A 76 -6.89 12.82 10.18
N PHE A 77 -7.72 12.79 9.13
CA PHE A 77 -8.99 12.05 9.16
C PHE A 77 -8.76 10.55 9.32
N CYS A 78 -7.81 9.97 8.58
CA CYS A 78 -7.47 8.55 8.72
C CYS A 78 -6.90 8.22 10.10
N TYR A 79 -6.06 9.10 10.65
CA TYR A 79 -5.42 8.93 11.96
C TYR A 79 -6.42 8.97 13.12
N ALA A 80 -7.58 9.60 12.95
CA ALA A 80 -8.66 9.52 13.94
C ALA A 80 -9.09 8.07 14.29
N CYS A 81 -8.75 7.09 13.43
CA CYS A 81 -8.94 5.67 13.71
C CYS A 81 -7.64 4.85 13.68
N HIS A 82 -6.63 5.28 12.92
CA HIS A 82 -5.43 4.50 12.62
C HIS A 82 -4.14 5.02 13.28
N ASP A 83 -4.24 5.92 14.26
CA ASP A 83 -3.10 6.40 15.05
C ASP A 83 -3.04 5.72 16.43
N ALA A 84 -2.01 6.03 17.22
CA ALA A 84 -1.81 5.43 18.55
C ALA A 84 -2.88 5.80 19.60
N THR A 85 -3.73 6.79 19.31
CA THR A 85 -4.77 7.31 20.20
C THR A 85 -6.19 7.03 19.69
N GLY A 86 -6.32 6.72 18.40
CA GLY A 86 -7.55 6.43 17.71
C GLY A 86 -8.07 5.04 18.07
N GLN A 87 -9.22 4.97 18.71
CA GLN A 87 -9.85 3.70 19.10
C GLN A 87 -10.68 3.06 17.97
N GLY A 88 -10.42 3.45 16.72
CA GLY A 88 -11.27 3.09 15.57
C GLY A 88 -10.78 1.89 14.76
N ALA A 89 -9.51 1.50 14.92
CA ALA A 89 -8.93 0.36 14.22
C ALA A 89 -7.81 -0.28 15.05
N ASP A 90 -7.64 -1.60 14.91
CA ASP A 90 -6.54 -2.34 15.53
C ASP A 90 -5.17 -2.08 14.86
N THR A 91 -5.15 -1.31 13.79
CA THR A 91 -3.95 -1.04 13.00
C THR A 91 -3.50 0.40 13.23
N ASN A 92 -2.49 0.57 14.07
CA ASN A 92 -1.79 1.84 14.28
C ASN A 92 -0.75 2.01 13.17
N VAL A 93 -1.17 2.66 12.08
CA VAL A 93 -0.33 2.86 10.88
C VAL A 93 0.70 3.97 11.08
N GLN A 94 0.51 4.85 12.08
CA GLN A 94 1.49 5.88 12.44
C GLN A 94 2.76 5.23 12.97
N GLU A 95 2.62 4.32 13.95
CA GLU A 95 3.74 3.63 14.61
C GLU A 95 4.03 2.23 14.04
N GLY A 96 3.22 1.78 13.08
CA GLY A 96 3.44 0.54 12.34
C GLY A 96 3.26 -0.73 13.17
N ILE A 97 2.41 -0.70 14.19
CA ILE A 97 2.16 -1.82 15.12
C ILE A 97 0.71 -2.28 15.06
N TYR A 98 0.48 -3.58 15.22
CA TYR A 98 -0.85 -4.16 15.36
C TYR A 98 -1.26 -4.18 16.83
N GLU A 99 -2.37 -3.55 17.19
CA GLU A 99 -2.83 -3.43 18.59
C GLU A 99 -3.90 -4.46 18.95
N GLY A 100 -4.54 -5.05 17.94
CA GLY A 100 -5.55 -6.10 18.08
C GLY A 100 -4.97 -7.48 18.40
N ASP A 101 -5.86 -8.45 18.60
CA ASP A 101 -5.52 -9.82 19.02
C ASP A 101 -6.08 -10.91 18.09
N THR A 102 -6.84 -10.54 17.06
CA THR A 102 -7.62 -11.50 16.28
C THR A 102 -7.08 -11.75 14.86
N TYR A 103 -6.46 -10.76 14.22
CA TYR A 103 -6.08 -10.79 12.79
C TYR A 103 -4.60 -10.52 12.55
N GLY A 104 -3.78 -10.89 13.51
CA GLY A 104 -2.34 -10.72 13.49
C GLY A 104 -1.76 -11.04 14.85
N GLU A 105 -0.44 -10.96 14.95
CA GLU A 105 0.26 -11.05 16.21
C GLU A 105 0.23 -9.69 16.92
N GLN A 106 -0.31 -9.67 18.14
CA GLN A 106 -0.41 -8.44 18.92
C GLN A 106 0.98 -7.82 19.14
N PHE A 107 1.06 -6.51 18.92
CA PHE A 107 2.27 -5.68 18.94
C PHE A 107 3.33 -6.02 17.88
N ALA A 108 3.03 -6.94 16.96
CA ALA A 108 3.94 -7.19 15.84
C ALA A 108 3.86 -6.06 14.80
N VAL A 109 4.90 -6.03 13.97
CA VAL A 109 5.03 -5.06 12.88
C VAL A 109 3.95 -5.28 11.84
N LEU A 110 3.26 -4.21 11.47
CA LEU A 110 2.25 -4.25 10.43
C LEU A 110 2.86 -4.49 9.04
N ASN A 111 2.08 -5.14 8.19
CA ASN A 111 2.29 -5.23 6.75
C ASN A 111 2.22 -3.84 6.07
N GLY A 112 1.51 -2.89 6.67
CA GLY A 112 1.37 -1.50 6.20
C GLY A 112 1.37 -0.50 7.34
N GLY A 113 1.80 0.74 7.07
CA GLY A 113 2.06 1.77 8.07
C GLY A 113 3.56 1.96 8.35
N GLY A 114 3.83 2.44 9.56
CA GLY A 114 5.13 2.87 10.01
C GLY A 114 5.56 4.19 9.39
N PHE A 115 4.67 5.18 9.43
CA PHE A 115 4.93 6.50 8.87
C PHE A 115 5.83 7.36 9.77
N GLU A 116 5.77 7.17 11.09
CA GLU A 116 6.60 7.88 12.07
C GLU A 116 7.60 6.94 12.73
N SER A 117 7.16 5.76 13.15
CA SER A 117 8.04 4.70 13.64
C SER A 117 7.61 3.35 13.08
N LEU A 118 8.53 2.38 13.03
CA LEU A 118 8.24 0.99 12.70
C LEU A 118 8.97 0.13 13.72
N ASP A 119 8.23 -0.66 14.50
CA ASP A 119 8.77 -1.42 15.64
C ASP A 119 9.49 -0.51 16.65
N GLN A 120 8.83 0.58 17.05
CA GLN A 120 9.34 1.63 17.96
C GLN A 120 10.63 2.35 17.48
N SER A 121 11.12 2.02 16.29
CA SER A 121 12.29 2.65 15.68
C SER A 121 11.84 3.75 14.74
N ALA A 122 12.48 4.92 14.80
CA ALA A 122 12.15 6.03 13.93
C ALA A 122 12.22 5.61 12.45
N THR A 123 11.23 6.06 11.68
CA THR A 123 11.15 5.72 10.27
C THR A 123 12.25 6.43 9.49
N THR A 124 12.97 5.67 8.66
CA THR A 124 14.13 6.15 7.89
C THR A 124 13.77 6.53 6.46
N SER A 125 12.68 5.98 5.92
CA SER A 125 12.07 6.41 4.67
C SER A 125 10.60 6.02 4.60
N THR A 126 9.79 6.83 3.91
CA THR A 126 8.34 6.66 3.73
C THR A 126 7.88 7.15 2.36
N HIS A 127 6.74 6.64 1.89
CA HIS A 127 5.91 7.43 0.97
C HIS A 127 5.31 8.64 1.72
N MET A 128 5.28 9.80 1.05
CA MET A 128 4.65 11.00 1.60
C MET A 128 3.16 10.76 1.87
N TYR A 129 2.68 11.20 3.03
CA TYR A 129 1.28 11.06 3.44
C TYR A 129 0.62 12.38 3.87
N GLN A 130 1.42 13.42 4.13
CA GLN A 130 0.95 14.71 4.65
C GLN A 130 0.52 15.70 3.56
N GLY A 131 0.17 15.21 2.37
CA GLY A 131 -0.17 16.06 1.22
C GLY A 131 1.02 16.77 0.59
N ALA A 132 2.24 16.30 0.86
CA ALA A 132 3.45 16.77 0.17
C ALA A 132 3.54 16.18 -1.24
N SER A 133 4.27 16.85 -2.13
CA SER A 133 4.46 16.40 -3.52
C SER A 133 5.86 15.86 -3.78
N TRP A 134 5.96 14.72 -4.47
CA TRP A 134 7.23 14.14 -4.95
C TRP A 134 7.01 13.45 -6.29
N GLY A 135 7.97 13.52 -7.19
CA GLY A 135 8.06 12.60 -8.34
C GLY A 135 8.31 11.14 -7.93
N ALA A 136 7.54 10.21 -8.53
CA ALA A 136 7.83 8.79 -8.45
C ALA A 136 9.09 8.41 -9.23
N TYR A 137 10.06 7.78 -8.57
CA TYR A 137 11.22 7.20 -9.25
C TYR A 137 10.77 6.11 -10.22
N GLY A 138 11.25 6.19 -11.46
CA GLY A 138 10.77 5.30 -12.53
C GLY A 138 9.29 5.52 -12.87
N GLY A 139 8.73 6.69 -12.58
CA GLY A 139 7.33 6.97 -12.91
C GLY A 139 7.02 7.18 -14.37
N GLY A 140 8.08 7.31 -15.18
CA GLY A 140 7.96 7.40 -16.61
C GLY A 140 7.35 8.72 -17.07
N TYR A 141 7.61 8.99 -18.34
CA TYR A 141 7.18 10.18 -19.03
C TYR A 141 5.64 10.30 -19.09
N TYR A 142 5.09 11.33 -18.45
CA TYR A 142 3.73 11.79 -18.74
C TYR A 142 3.81 13.12 -19.51
N GLY A 143 3.78 13.03 -20.85
CA GLY A 143 3.27 14.10 -21.71
C GLY A 143 4.16 15.29 -22.14
N GLY A 144 5.51 15.25 -22.10
CA GLY A 144 6.29 16.34 -22.72
C GLY A 144 7.76 16.04 -23.06
N THR A 145 8.18 16.22 -24.33
CA THR A 145 9.44 15.68 -24.92
C THR A 145 10.64 15.90 -24.00
N PRO A 146 11.48 14.87 -23.74
CA PRO A 146 12.66 15.06 -22.90
C PRO A 146 13.56 16.12 -23.55
N TYR A 147 14.21 16.94 -22.74
CA TYR A 147 15.30 17.77 -23.23
C TYR A 147 16.42 16.88 -23.81
N PRO A 148 17.35 17.43 -24.61
CA PRO A 148 18.48 16.66 -25.16
C PRO A 148 19.37 16.01 -24.08
N ASP A 149 19.33 16.51 -22.85
CA ASP A 149 19.97 15.94 -21.66
C ASP A 149 19.05 14.97 -20.89
N GLY A 150 17.90 14.60 -21.48
CA GLY A 150 16.88 13.69 -20.97
C GLY A 150 16.24 14.10 -19.66
N GLN A 151 16.42 15.35 -19.21
CA GLN A 151 15.59 15.94 -18.18
C GLN A 151 14.18 16.17 -18.73
N ILE A 152 13.15 15.92 -17.91
CA ILE A 152 11.77 16.19 -18.28
C ILE A 152 11.40 17.58 -17.75
N ALA A 153 10.79 18.40 -18.60
CA ALA A 153 10.30 19.71 -18.21
C ALA A 153 9.26 19.57 -17.08
N GLY A 154 9.55 20.16 -15.91
CA GLY A 154 8.68 20.09 -14.74
C GLY A 154 8.84 18.84 -13.87
N ALA A 155 9.83 17.98 -14.13
CA ALA A 155 10.23 16.92 -13.22
C ALA A 155 11.26 17.45 -12.21
N ASP A 156 11.03 17.20 -10.91
CA ASP A 156 11.96 17.59 -9.84
C ASP A 156 13.23 16.71 -9.88
N ILE A 157 13.07 15.39 -9.70
CA ILE A 157 14.11 14.34 -9.68
C ILE A 157 13.46 13.02 -10.15
N GLY A 158 14.14 12.27 -11.03
CA GLY A 158 13.55 11.07 -11.63
C GLY A 158 12.49 11.43 -12.66
N GLU A 159 12.15 10.47 -13.53
CA GLU A 159 11.41 10.72 -14.78
C GLU A 159 9.92 11.10 -14.62
N SER A 160 9.49 11.74 -13.52
CA SER A 160 8.08 12.03 -13.28
C SER A 160 7.82 13.42 -12.71
N VAL A 161 6.63 13.93 -12.98
CA VAL A 161 6.11 15.16 -12.37
C VAL A 161 5.72 14.90 -10.91
N PRO A 162 5.83 15.90 -10.02
CA PRO A 162 5.47 15.74 -8.62
C PRO A 162 4.01 15.32 -8.43
N ILE A 163 3.80 14.28 -7.63
CA ILE A 163 2.48 13.76 -7.25
C ILE A 163 2.23 14.19 -5.81
N LYS A 164 1.16 14.94 -5.58
CA LYS A 164 0.69 15.23 -4.22
C LYS A 164 0.13 13.95 -3.61
N MET A 165 0.72 13.48 -2.52
CA MET A 165 0.36 12.20 -1.91
C MET A 165 -0.23 12.35 -0.50
N ASP A 166 -1.29 11.61 -0.26
CA ASP A 166 -1.93 11.35 1.03
C ASP A 166 -2.48 9.92 1.07
N CYS A 167 -3.13 9.52 2.16
CA CYS A 167 -3.71 8.18 2.31
C CYS A 167 -4.70 7.82 1.18
N ALA A 168 -5.52 8.79 0.76
CA ALA A 168 -6.50 8.62 -0.31
C ALA A 168 -5.88 8.69 -1.70
N THR A 169 -4.58 8.91 -1.84
CA THR A 169 -3.89 8.77 -3.13
C THR A 169 -3.78 7.29 -3.53
N CYS A 170 -3.66 6.42 -2.54
CA CYS A 170 -3.53 4.96 -2.72
C CYS A 170 -4.83 4.22 -2.40
N HIS A 171 -5.49 4.59 -1.31
CA HIS A 171 -6.67 3.90 -0.79
C HIS A 171 -7.98 4.56 -1.25
N ASP A 172 -9.02 3.74 -1.41
CA ASP A 172 -10.40 4.18 -1.61
C ASP A 172 -11.21 3.91 -0.33
N PRO A 173 -11.49 4.91 0.51
CA PRO A 173 -12.23 4.67 1.75
C PRO A 173 -13.66 4.16 1.49
N HIS A 174 -14.20 4.30 0.26
CA HIS A 174 -15.52 3.78 -0.10
C HIS A 174 -15.49 2.32 -0.58
N GLY A 175 -14.35 1.63 -0.48
CA GLY A 175 -14.22 0.24 -0.89
C GLY A 175 -13.59 0.08 -2.27
N SER A 176 -13.03 -1.09 -2.54
CA SER A 176 -12.53 -1.45 -3.86
C SER A 176 -12.62 -2.95 -4.11
N ALA A 177 -12.48 -3.35 -5.36
CA ALA A 177 -12.52 -4.76 -5.75
C ALA A 177 -11.28 -5.56 -5.32
N ASN A 178 -10.31 -4.97 -4.62
CA ASN A 178 -9.00 -5.57 -4.44
C ASN A 178 -8.53 -5.63 -2.98
N TYR A 179 -7.43 -6.35 -2.78
CA TYR A 179 -6.79 -6.50 -1.49
C TYR A 179 -6.29 -5.14 -0.98
N ARG A 180 -6.65 -4.80 0.28
CA ARG A 180 -6.30 -3.54 0.96
C ARG A 180 -6.97 -2.28 0.42
N ILE A 181 -8.09 -2.42 -0.28
CA ILE A 181 -8.96 -1.28 -0.63
C ILE A 181 -8.22 -0.22 -1.47
N LEU A 182 -7.35 -0.69 -2.36
CA LEU A 182 -6.56 0.20 -3.20
C LEU A 182 -7.41 0.74 -4.34
N LYS A 183 -7.10 1.96 -4.78
CA LYS A 183 -7.81 2.59 -5.89
C LYS A 183 -7.66 1.80 -7.18
N ALA A 184 -8.73 1.78 -7.96
CA ALA A 184 -8.79 1.24 -9.31
C ALA A 184 -8.08 2.13 -10.36
N GLN A 185 -7.88 3.41 -10.04
CA GLN A 185 -7.13 4.35 -10.87
C GLN A 185 -6.15 5.14 -10.00
N VAL A 186 -4.88 5.13 -10.37
CA VAL A 186 -3.83 5.89 -9.70
C VAL A 186 -2.98 6.60 -10.75
N ASN A 187 -2.70 7.89 -10.51
CA ASN A 187 -1.90 8.71 -11.43
C ASN A 187 -2.38 8.65 -12.90
N GLY A 188 -3.70 8.60 -13.12
CA GLY A 188 -4.31 8.49 -14.45
C GLY A 188 -4.25 7.11 -15.11
N ASN A 189 -3.69 6.10 -14.44
CA ASN A 189 -3.57 4.73 -14.94
C ASN A 189 -4.63 3.82 -14.30
N ALA A 190 -5.29 3.01 -15.12
CA ALA A 190 -6.15 1.93 -14.63
C ALA A 190 -5.30 0.79 -14.07
N VAL A 191 -5.61 0.38 -12.83
CA VAL A 191 -4.88 -0.62 -12.05
C VAL A 191 -5.83 -1.66 -11.42
N GLY A 192 -6.88 -2.00 -12.16
CA GLY A 192 -7.97 -2.91 -11.74
C GLY A 192 -9.26 -2.16 -11.42
N GLY A 193 -10.17 -2.80 -10.69
CA GLY A 193 -11.43 -2.17 -10.25
C GLY A 193 -12.63 -3.06 -10.52
N TYR A 194 -13.69 -2.46 -11.07
CA TYR A 194 -14.91 -3.18 -11.43
C TYR A 194 -15.17 -3.10 -12.92
N VAL A 195 -15.70 -4.17 -13.50
CA VAL A 195 -16.04 -4.29 -14.93
C VAL A 195 -17.54 -4.53 -15.11
N GLY A 196 -18.08 -3.97 -16.20
CA GLY A 196 -19.52 -4.02 -16.50
C GLY A 196 -20.27 -2.78 -16.03
N ALA A 197 -21.58 -2.76 -16.28
CA ALA A 197 -22.48 -1.67 -15.91
C ALA A 197 -23.55 -2.18 -14.93
N GLY A 198 -24.07 -1.28 -14.09
CA GLY A 198 -25.11 -1.61 -13.11
C GLY A 198 -24.73 -1.18 -11.69
N THR A 199 -25.56 -1.58 -10.72
CA THR A 199 -25.35 -1.32 -9.28
C THR A 199 -24.26 -2.19 -8.69
N ASP A 200 -24.07 -3.40 -9.24
CA ASP A 200 -23.14 -4.42 -8.75
C ASP A 200 -22.25 -4.94 -9.89
N PRO A 201 -21.34 -4.10 -10.41
CA PRO A 201 -20.41 -4.51 -11.45
C PRO A 201 -19.49 -5.64 -10.94
N THR A 202 -19.01 -6.48 -11.85
CA THR A 202 -18.15 -7.62 -11.51
C THR A 202 -16.78 -7.13 -11.05
N PRO A 203 -16.23 -7.62 -9.93
CA PRO A 203 -14.90 -7.23 -9.49
C PRO A 203 -13.82 -7.78 -10.42
N ASP A 204 -12.84 -6.92 -10.74
CA ASP A 204 -11.61 -7.21 -11.46
C ASP A 204 -10.41 -6.60 -10.70
N GLY A 205 -10.25 -7.02 -9.45
CA GLY A 205 -9.17 -6.57 -8.59
C GLY A 205 -7.82 -7.13 -9.07
N TRP A 206 -6.94 -6.28 -9.59
CA TRP A 206 -5.58 -6.69 -9.99
C TRP A 206 -4.73 -7.13 -8.80
N VAL A 207 -4.93 -6.51 -7.64
CA VAL A 207 -4.22 -6.84 -6.40
C VAL A 207 -4.99 -7.91 -5.64
N SER A 208 -4.34 -9.05 -5.43
CA SER A 208 -4.93 -10.23 -4.80
C SER A 208 -4.18 -10.62 -3.52
N SER A 209 -4.81 -11.52 -2.75
CA SER A 209 -4.30 -12.04 -1.49
C SER A 209 -4.46 -13.55 -1.43
N VAL A 210 -3.62 -14.20 -0.64
CA VAL A 210 -3.78 -15.61 -0.25
C VAL A 210 -4.33 -15.76 1.18
N GLU A 211 -4.86 -14.68 1.76
CA GLU A 211 -5.57 -14.72 3.05
C GLU A 211 -6.75 -15.68 3.02
N THR A 212 -7.07 -16.22 4.19
CA THR A 212 -8.17 -17.18 4.34
C THR A 212 -9.49 -16.51 3.97
N GLY A 213 -10.25 -17.16 3.08
CA GLY A 213 -11.56 -16.67 2.64
C GLY A 213 -11.53 -15.47 1.70
N TRP A 214 -10.36 -15.13 1.13
CA TRP A 214 -10.24 -14.15 0.05
C TRP A 214 -11.14 -14.55 -1.14
N PRO A 215 -12.03 -13.66 -1.62
CA PRO A 215 -12.86 -13.98 -2.78
C PRO A 215 -12.04 -13.98 -4.06
N LEU A 216 -11.92 -15.15 -4.70
CA LEU A 216 -11.37 -15.30 -6.04
C LEU A 216 -12.25 -14.53 -7.03
N GLY A 217 -11.85 -13.31 -7.35
CA GLY A 217 -12.80 -12.33 -7.88
C GLY A 217 -12.32 -10.92 -7.58
N GLY A 218 -11.97 -10.73 -6.31
CA GLY A 218 -12.09 -9.42 -5.68
C GLY A 218 -13.40 -9.29 -4.90
N PHE A 219 -13.51 -8.24 -4.12
CA PHE A 219 -14.73 -7.95 -3.35
C PHE A 219 -15.81 -7.35 -4.26
N GLU A 220 -16.94 -8.04 -4.40
CA GLU A 220 -18.18 -7.47 -4.93
C GLU A 220 -18.71 -6.36 -4.01
N LEU A 221 -19.37 -5.38 -4.61
CA LEU A 221 -20.12 -4.36 -3.87
C LEU A 221 -21.31 -5.00 -3.14
N HIS A 222 -21.67 -4.41 -2.00
CA HIS A 222 -22.87 -4.74 -1.22
C HIS A 222 -23.01 -6.24 -0.81
N LYS A 223 -21.89 -6.95 -0.64
CA LYS A 223 -21.85 -8.39 -0.30
C LYS A 223 -20.91 -8.71 0.86
N ASP A 224 -21.46 -9.37 1.89
CA ASP A 224 -20.68 -9.82 3.04
C ASP A 224 -19.73 -10.99 2.76
N TYR A 225 -18.54 -10.91 3.37
CA TYR A 225 -17.50 -11.95 3.33
C TYR A 225 -17.17 -12.47 4.74
N PRO A 226 -18.11 -13.16 5.43
CA PRO A 226 -17.93 -13.59 6.83
C PRO A 226 -16.77 -14.59 7.03
N ASN A 227 -16.39 -15.28 5.96
CA ASN A 227 -15.29 -16.25 5.94
C ASN A 227 -13.92 -15.61 5.69
N TYR A 228 -13.88 -14.34 5.25
CA TYR A 228 -12.63 -13.63 5.04
C TYR A 228 -11.98 -13.31 6.39
N LYS A 229 -10.69 -13.64 6.52
CA LYS A 229 -9.87 -13.41 7.70
C LYS A 229 -8.57 -12.73 7.23
N PRO A 230 -8.45 -11.40 7.35
CA PRO A 230 -7.23 -10.70 7.00
C PRO A 230 -6.07 -11.08 7.93
N ASP A 231 -4.83 -10.88 7.47
CA ASP A 231 -3.64 -10.95 8.32
C ASP A 231 -2.87 -9.64 8.21
N TYR A 232 -2.81 -8.88 9.30
CA TYR A 232 -2.17 -7.57 9.33
C TYR A 232 -0.66 -7.62 9.58
N THR A 233 -0.11 -8.75 10.01
CA THR A 233 1.28 -8.87 10.47
C THR A 233 2.11 -9.85 9.64
N THR A 234 1.46 -10.82 8.99
CA THR A 234 2.09 -11.78 8.08
C THR A 234 1.79 -11.38 6.63
N PRO A 235 2.79 -11.19 5.76
CA PRO A 235 2.55 -10.89 4.35
C PRO A 235 1.85 -12.04 3.62
N MET A 236 0.63 -11.79 3.12
CA MET A 236 -0.18 -12.78 2.38
C MET A 236 -0.37 -12.36 0.91
N TYR A 237 0.71 -11.90 0.28
CA TYR A 237 0.66 -11.42 -1.11
C TYR A 237 0.40 -12.58 -2.08
N ALA A 238 -0.36 -12.30 -3.13
CA ALA A 238 -0.63 -13.25 -4.19
C ALA A 238 -0.25 -12.67 -5.55
N LYS A 239 0.05 -13.57 -6.49
CA LYS A 239 0.24 -13.23 -7.90
C LYS A 239 -0.96 -12.44 -8.44
N GLY A 240 -0.66 -11.52 -9.33
CA GLY A 240 -1.67 -10.76 -10.04
C GLY A 240 -2.60 -11.61 -10.89
N ARG A 241 -3.87 -11.19 -10.98
CA ARG A 241 -4.88 -11.78 -11.85
C ARG A 241 -5.75 -10.72 -12.53
N THR A 242 -6.47 -11.15 -13.55
CA THR A 242 -7.69 -10.49 -14.06
C THR A 242 -8.88 -11.43 -13.93
N THR A 243 -10.08 -10.92 -14.22
CA THR A 243 -11.32 -11.69 -14.34
C THR A 243 -11.23 -12.90 -15.29
N THR A 244 -10.31 -12.87 -16.26
CA THR A 244 -10.22 -13.87 -17.33
C THR A 244 -8.97 -14.76 -17.28
N SER A 245 -7.94 -14.41 -16.49
CA SER A 245 -6.69 -15.16 -16.41
C SER A 245 -5.78 -14.70 -15.28
N ASP A 246 -4.81 -15.53 -14.88
CA ASP A 246 -3.65 -15.09 -14.10
C ASP A 246 -2.74 -14.22 -15.01
N ALA A 247 -3.04 -12.92 -15.09
CA ALA A 247 -2.26 -11.94 -15.83
C ALA A 247 -1.05 -11.46 -15.03
N ALA A 248 -0.33 -12.41 -14.41
CA ALA A 248 0.59 -12.14 -13.32
C ALA A 248 1.67 -11.12 -13.71
N ALA A 249 2.18 -11.11 -14.95
CA ALA A 249 3.26 -10.21 -15.38
C ALA A 249 2.95 -8.69 -15.31
N LYS A 250 1.68 -8.27 -15.41
CA LYS A 250 1.29 -6.84 -15.44
C LYS A 250 0.28 -6.45 -14.36
N THR A 251 -0.22 -7.41 -13.61
CA THR A 251 -1.19 -7.21 -12.51
C THR A 251 -0.51 -7.53 -11.17
N GLY A 252 -1.29 -7.64 -10.09
CA GLY A 252 -0.75 -7.87 -8.74
C GLY A 252 -0.31 -6.57 -8.10
N MET A 253 0.35 -6.66 -6.95
CA MET A 253 0.82 -5.47 -6.23
C MET A 253 1.84 -4.70 -7.06
N SER A 254 2.74 -5.41 -7.74
CA SER A 254 3.71 -4.80 -8.66
C SER A 254 3.02 -4.06 -9.82
N GLY A 255 1.96 -4.65 -10.39
CA GLY A 255 1.12 -4.00 -11.41
C GLY A 255 0.46 -2.72 -10.92
N TRP A 256 -0.02 -2.73 -9.68
CA TRP A 256 -0.60 -1.54 -9.05
C TRP A 256 0.45 -0.44 -8.79
N CYS A 257 1.61 -0.80 -8.22
CA CYS A 257 2.73 0.14 -8.02
C CYS A 257 3.18 0.78 -9.34
N ALA A 258 3.14 0.03 -10.45
CA ALA A 258 3.50 0.53 -11.77
C ALA A 258 2.54 1.61 -12.30
N GLY A 259 1.38 1.85 -11.69
CA GLY A 259 0.56 3.03 -11.99
C GLY A 259 1.27 4.35 -11.69
N CYS A 260 2.16 4.37 -10.69
CA CYS A 260 3.06 5.49 -10.43
C CYS A 260 4.50 5.21 -10.85
N HIS A 261 4.95 3.95 -10.86
CA HIS A 261 6.33 3.52 -11.15
C HIS A 261 6.45 2.82 -12.52
N GLN A 262 5.91 3.46 -13.56
CA GLN A 262 5.63 2.86 -14.87
C GLN A 262 6.83 2.21 -15.57
N THR A 263 8.06 2.68 -15.33
CA THR A 263 9.23 2.13 -16.02
C THR A 263 9.62 0.74 -15.51
N TYR A 264 9.18 0.33 -14.32
CA TYR A 264 9.56 -0.96 -13.73
C TYR A 264 8.91 -2.18 -14.37
N LEU A 265 7.71 -2.04 -14.95
CA LEU A 265 7.03 -3.09 -15.71
C LEU A 265 7.07 -2.87 -17.23
N ARG A 266 7.97 -2.01 -17.72
CA ARG A 266 8.22 -1.90 -19.15
C ARG A 266 8.80 -3.21 -19.70
N GLU A 267 8.37 -3.53 -20.92
CA GLU A 267 8.87 -4.68 -21.65
C GLU A 267 10.37 -4.56 -21.90
N ALA A 268 11.03 -5.71 -22.01
CA ALA A 268 12.47 -5.74 -22.25
C ALA A 268 12.78 -5.21 -23.66
N GLU A 269 13.77 -4.32 -23.75
CA GLU A 269 14.20 -3.68 -24.99
C GLU A 269 15.53 -4.27 -25.47
N MET A 270 15.81 -4.18 -26.77
CA MET A 270 17.08 -4.61 -27.35
C MET A 270 18.11 -3.47 -27.32
N PHE A 271 19.28 -3.74 -26.76
CA PHE A 271 20.39 -2.82 -26.65
C PHE A 271 21.62 -3.34 -27.39
N THR A 272 22.40 -2.44 -27.97
CA THR A 272 23.67 -2.75 -28.63
C THR A 272 24.84 -2.43 -27.70
N LYS A 273 25.74 -3.40 -27.49
CA LYS A 273 26.98 -3.23 -26.73
C LYS A 273 28.01 -2.44 -27.54
N SER A 274 29.09 -2.03 -26.88
CA SER A 274 30.22 -1.34 -27.52
C SER A 274 30.93 -2.18 -28.59
N ASP A 275 30.84 -3.51 -28.52
CA ASP A 275 31.42 -4.44 -29.49
C ASP A 275 30.49 -4.73 -30.70
N GLY A 276 29.32 -4.09 -30.77
CA GLY A 276 28.33 -4.26 -31.84
C GLY A 276 27.37 -5.44 -31.63
N SER A 277 27.56 -6.28 -30.61
CA SER A 277 26.60 -7.35 -30.27
C SER A 277 25.36 -6.78 -29.59
N THR A 278 24.21 -7.45 -29.75
CA THR A 278 22.95 -7.04 -29.12
C THR A 278 22.57 -7.91 -27.92
N TYR A 279 21.79 -7.37 -27.00
CA TYR A 279 21.19 -8.09 -25.87
C TYR A 279 19.84 -7.49 -25.50
N THR A 280 18.94 -8.30 -24.93
CA THR A 280 17.63 -7.83 -24.47
C THR A 280 17.65 -7.65 -22.95
N ALA A 281 17.14 -6.53 -22.45
CA ALA A 281 17.09 -6.26 -21.01
C ALA A 281 15.90 -5.36 -20.63
N SER A 282 15.41 -5.50 -19.39
CA SER A 282 14.57 -4.46 -18.79
C SER A 282 15.47 -3.32 -18.31
N ALA A 283 15.71 -2.36 -19.20
CA ALA A 283 16.51 -1.18 -18.93
C ALA A 283 15.91 0.05 -19.61
N SER A 284 16.30 1.24 -19.18
CA SER A 284 16.02 2.49 -19.89
C SER A 284 17.11 3.50 -19.62
N VAL A 285 17.25 4.50 -20.50
CA VAL A 285 18.18 5.62 -20.29
C VAL A 285 17.45 6.71 -19.53
N TYR A 286 17.91 7.00 -18.30
CA TYR A 286 17.32 8.06 -17.50
C TYR A 286 18.27 8.61 -16.43
N ASN A 287 17.93 9.79 -15.92
CA ASN A 287 18.60 10.41 -14.80
C ASN A 287 17.92 9.94 -13.50
N ALA A 288 18.63 9.11 -12.73
CA ALA A 288 18.10 8.57 -11.47
C ALA A 288 18.21 9.56 -10.31
N GLY A 289 18.77 10.75 -10.53
CA GLY A 289 19.09 11.69 -9.44
C GLY A 289 20.30 11.25 -8.62
N ASP A 290 21.08 10.26 -9.07
CA ASP A 290 22.24 9.71 -8.35
C ASP A 290 23.56 10.48 -8.58
N GLY A 291 23.47 11.67 -9.19
CA GLY A 291 24.64 12.45 -9.65
C GLY A 291 25.35 11.86 -10.87
N GLY A 292 24.95 10.68 -11.36
CA GLY A 292 25.50 10.03 -12.56
C GLY A 292 24.92 10.58 -13.87
N GLY A 293 23.89 11.43 -13.79
CA GLY A 293 23.17 11.97 -14.94
C GLY A 293 22.43 10.90 -15.73
N LEU A 294 22.22 11.15 -17.02
CA LEU A 294 21.64 10.16 -17.94
C LEU A 294 22.56 8.96 -18.14
N LYS A 295 22.09 7.81 -17.72
CA LYS A 295 22.75 6.52 -17.96
C LYS A 295 21.72 5.47 -18.33
N LEU A 296 22.15 4.48 -19.12
CA LEU A 296 21.41 3.24 -19.24
C LEU A 296 21.40 2.56 -17.87
N ARG A 297 20.21 2.25 -17.37
CA ARG A 297 20.02 1.66 -16.04
C ARG A 297 19.18 0.41 -16.17
N HIS A 298 19.73 -0.68 -15.65
CA HIS A 298 19.07 -1.98 -15.60
C HIS A 298 18.20 -2.07 -14.35
N ARG A 299 17.04 -2.70 -14.51
CA ARG A 299 16.09 -2.91 -13.42
C ARG A 299 16.16 -4.35 -12.96
N HIS A 300 15.94 -4.56 -11.67
CA HIS A 300 15.74 -5.91 -11.16
C HIS A 300 14.45 -6.47 -11.78
N PRO A 301 14.45 -7.71 -12.29
CA PRO A 301 13.23 -8.37 -12.70
C PRO A 301 12.26 -8.46 -11.52
N ILE A 302 11.03 -8.01 -11.73
CA ILE A 302 9.92 -8.13 -10.79
C ILE A 302 8.76 -8.78 -11.53
N ASN A 303 7.79 -9.30 -10.77
CA ASN A 303 6.68 -10.04 -11.33
C ASN A 303 7.18 -11.24 -12.16
N VAL A 304 8.10 -12.00 -11.56
CA VAL A 304 8.70 -13.19 -12.16
C VAL A 304 8.83 -14.30 -11.10
N PRO A 305 8.68 -15.58 -11.50
CA PRO A 305 8.87 -16.69 -10.58
C PRO A 305 10.34 -16.87 -10.19
N LEU A 306 10.58 -17.35 -8.97
CA LEU A 306 11.92 -17.73 -8.50
C LEU A 306 12.59 -18.78 -9.39
N SER A 307 11.81 -19.69 -9.99
CA SER A 307 12.30 -20.71 -10.93
C SER A 307 13.02 -20.15 -12.16
N ASN A 308 12.84 -18.87 -12.50
CA ASN A 308 13.64 -18.20 -13.54
C ASN A 308 15.13 -18.09 -13.17
N PHE A 309 15.48 -18.30 -11.90
CA PHE A 309 16.83 -18.10 -11.39
C PHE A 309 17.49 -19.39 -10.88
N ASN A 310 17.07 -20.56 -11.38
CA ASN A 310 17.66 -21.88 -11.06
C ASN A 310 19.02 -22.15 -11.77
N GLY A 311 19.79 -21.10 -12.07
CA GLY A 311 21.07 -21.19 -12.78
C GLY A 311 22.23 -21.67 -11.89
N ALA A 312 23.46 -21.51 -12.40
CA ALA A 312 24.69 -21.90 -11.70
C ALA A 312 24.87 -21.25 -10.31
N VAL A 313 24.20 -20.12 -10.06
CA VAL A 313 24.03 -19.51 -8.74
C VAL A 313 22.53 -19.35 -8.52
N ALA A 314 21.92 -20.39 -7.94
CA ALA A 314 20.49 -20.39 -7.63
C ALA A 314 20.17 -19.40 -6.50
N LEU A 315 18.96 -18.83 -6.52
CA LEU A 315 18.49 -17.98 -5.43
C LEU A 315 18.13 -18.81 -4.20
N VAL A 316 18.32 -18.22 -3.03
CA VAL A 316 17.82 -18.76 -1.76
C VAL A 316 16.32 -18.45 -1.65
N ALA A 317 15.47 -19.48 -1.70
CA ALA A 317 14.03 -19.33 -1.56
C ALA A 317 13.63 -18.95 -0.11
N ASP A 318 14.29 -19.53 0.89
CA ASP A 318 14.05 -19.23 2.31
C ASP A 318 14.88 -18.02 2.79
N SER A 319 14.63 -16.87 2.19
CA SER A 319 15.37 -15.62 2.42
C SER A 319 14.84 -14.81 3.62
N GLY A 320 13.73 -15.25 4.22
CA GLY A 320 12.95 -14.48 5.18
C GLY A 320 12.35 -13.19 4.59
N LEU A 321 12.30 -13.06 3.26
CA LEU A 321 11.58 -12.01 2.55
C LEU A 321 10.25 -12.55 2.04
N PRO A 322 9.18 -11.74 2.03
CA PRO A 322 7.89 -12.21 1.55
C PRO A 322 7.87 -12.38 0.04
N LEU A 323 7.24 -13.43 -0.45
CA LEU A 323 7.03 -13.68 -1.87
C LEU A 323 5.54 -13.63 -2.20
N ALA A 324 5.22 -13.40 -3.47
CA ALA A 324 3.86 -13.47 -3.96
C ALA A 324 3.52 -14.92 -4.33
N ASN A 325 2.49 -15.46 -3.70
CA ASN A 325 2.14 -16.88 -3.74
C ASN A 325 1.11 -17.18 -4.83
N SER A 326 0.93 -18.45 -5.18
CA SER A 326 -0.14 -18.87 -6.07
C SER A 326 -1.51 -18.64 -5.43
N LEU A 327 -2.50 -18.20 -6.21
CA LEU A 327 -3.88 -18.04 -5.74
C LEU A 327 -4.51 -19.36 -5.24
N THR A 328 -3.99 -20.49 -5.72
CA THR A 328 -4.40 -21.84 -5.28
C THR A 328 -4.03 -22.13 -3.82
N GLU A 329 -3.13 -21.35 -3.22
CA GLU A 329 -2.68 -21.52 -1.84
C GLU A 329 -3.55 -20.76 -0.83
N SER A 330 -4.61 -20.06 -1.27
CA SER A 330 -5.54 -19.31 -0.41
C SER A 330 -6.29 -20.14 0.65
N ALA A 331 -6.21 -21.48 0.59
CA ALA A 331 -6.94 -22.40 1.48
C ALA A 331 -6.20 -22.74 2.80
N THR A 332 -4.91 -22.42 2.94
CA THR A 332 -4.12 -22.76 4.14
C THR A 332 -3.97 -21.56 5.07
N ALA A 333 -4.13 -21.71 6.38
CA ALA A 333 -3.87 -20.62 7.32
C ALA A 333 -2.36 -20.50 7.64
N GLY A 334 -1.88 -19.28 7.91
CA GLY A 334 -0.52 -19.03 8.40
C GLY A 334 0.55 -18.74 7.33
N PRO A 335 1.81 -18.54 7.77
CA PRO A 335 2.93 -18.16 6.90
C PRO A 335 3.14 -19.17 5.78
N ARG A 336 3.42 -18.65 4.57
CA ARG A 336 3.69 -19.48 3.40
C ARG A 336 5.16 -19.90 3.38
N VAL A 337 5.40 -21.16 3.04
CA VAL A 337 6.76 -21.66 2.82
C VAL A 337 7.11 -21.30 1.38
N ALA A 338 8.22 -20.58 1.21
CA ALA A 338 8.69 -20.17 -0.10
C ALA A 338 8.90 -21.38 -1.02
N ASP A 339 8.28 -21.33 -2.20
CA ASP A 339 8.46 -22.28 -3.28
C ASP A 339 9.08 -21.60 -4.51
N THR A 340 9.75 -22.39 -5.34
CA THR A 340 10.30 -21.97 -6.63
C THR A 340 9.24 -21.46 -7.62
N SER A 341 7.96 -21.78 -7.41
CA SER A 341 6.85 -21.23 -8.19
C SER A 341 6.37 -19.87 -7.67
N ASP A 342 6.81 -19.41 -6.50
CA ASP A 342 6.49 -18.09 -5.95
C ASP A 342 7.23 -16.98 -6.68
N TRP A 343 6.68 -15.78 -6.58
CA TRP A 343 7.09 -14.65 -7.39
C TRP A 343 7.80 -13.59 -6.56
N ILE A 344 8.86 -13.04 -7.17
CA ILE A 344 9.48 -11.80 -6.70
C ILE A 344 8.59 -10.65 -7.16
N GLU A 345 8.11 -9.84 -6.22
CA GLU A 345 7.35 -8.62 -6.47
C GLU A 345 8.00 -7.41 -5.77
N CYS A 346 7.53 -6.20 -6.04
CA CYS A 346 8.03 -4.99 -5.38
C CYS A 346 8.05 -5.14 -3.85
N LEU A 347 6.98 -5.71 -3.27
CA LEU A 347 6.86 -5.88 -1.83
C LEU A 347 7.71 -7.01 -1.23
N THR A 348 8.41 -7.80 -2.06
CA THR A 348 9.43 -8.73 -1.59
C THR A 348 10.60 -7.98 -0.94
N CYS A 349 11.04 -6.90 -1.57
CA CYS A 349 12.17 -6.11 -1.10
C CYS A 349 11.74 -4.85 -0.35
N HIS A 350 10.62 -4.25 -0.77
CA HIS A 350 10.15 -2.97 -0.24
C HIS A 350 8.96 -3.14 0.71
N ARG A 351 8.85 -2.22 1.66
CA ARG A 351 7.62 -1.93 2.40
C ARG A 351 6.75 -1.00 1.54
N ALA A 352 5.43 -1.14 1.64
CA ALA A 352 4.51 -0.27 0.91
C ALA A 352 4.45 1.16 1.48
N HIS A 353 4.71 1.31 2.78
CA HIS A 353 4.51 2.56 3.51
C HIS A 353 5.83 3.11 4.04
N GLY A 354 6.23 2.79 5.27
CA GLY A 354 7.51 3.18 5.83
C GLY A 354 8.38 2.00 6.25
N THR A 355 9.65 2.30 6.51
CA THR A 355 10.64 1.35 7.03
C THR A 355 11.55 2.02 8.05
N SER A 356 12.06 1.23 8.99
CA SER A 356 13.11 1.63 9.93
C SER A 356 14.51 1.17 9.48
N SER A 357 14.64 0.54 8.31
CA SER A 357 15.93 0.03 7.84
C SER A 357 16.96 1.14 7.59
N THR A 358 18.22 0.91 7.94
CA THR A 358 19.30 1.89 7.85
C THR A 358 20.34 1.51 6.80
N MET A 359 20.95 2.52 6.16
CA MET A 359 22.05 2.35 5.21
C MET A 359 23.32 2.96 5.80
N THR A 360 24.39 2.16 5.90
CA THR A 360 25.68 2.58 6.46
C THR A 360 26.84 2.17 5.58
N GLY A 361 28.00 2.83 5.75
CA GLY A 361 29.22 2.50 5.02
C GLY A 361 29.05 2.54 3.49
N PHE A 362 29.42 1.45 2.83
CA PHE A 362 29.27 1.33 1.37
C PHE A 362 27.81 1.38 0.93
N ALA A 363 26.89 0.81 1.72
CA ALA A 363 25.46 0.81 1.40
C ALA A 363 24.88 2.23 1.37
N SER A 364 25.45 3.15 2.18
CA SER A 364 25.11 4.57 2.15
C SER A 364 25.79 5.38 1.05
N ALA A 365 26.83 4.85 0.42
CA ALA A 365 27.65 5.57 -0.56
C ALA A 365 27.19 5.35 -2.02
N ALA A 366 26.12 4.57 -2.25
CA ALA A 366 25.58 4.28 -3.56
C ALA A 366 24.79 5.48 -4.16
N GLY A 367 25.51 6.58 -4.39
CA GLY A 367 25.24 7.62 -5.40
C GLY A 367 24.09 8.61 -5.14
N ALA A 368 24.40 9.80 -4.61
CA ALA A 368 23.89 11.09 -5.12
C ALA A 368 24.48 12.30 -4.37
N ALA A 369 24.64 13.42 -5.08
CA ALA A 369 25.00 14.74 -4.54
C ALA A 369 23.74 15.55 -4.19
N SER A 370 23.84 16.39 -3.15
CA SER A 370 22.77 17.28 -2.62
C SER A 370 22.22 18.27 -3.67
N VAL A 371 20.91 18.46 -3.66
CA VAL A 371 20.15 19.50 -4.35
C VAL A 371 19.38 20.26 -3.28
N VAL A 372 19.57 21.57 -3.26
CA VAL A 372 18.90 22.49 -2.34
C VAL A 372 17.59 22.92 -2.97
N ASP A 373 16.47 22.76 -2.24
CA ASP A 373 15.16 23.24 -2.66
C ASP A 373 15.12 24.79 -2.72
N THR A 374 14.23 25.31 -3.53
CA THR A 374 13.94 26.73 -3.75
C THR A 374 13.42 27.48 -2.51
N ASP A 375 12.96 26.77 -1.47
CA ASP A 375 12.57 27.35 -0.18
C ASP A 375 13.73 27.50 0.82
N GLY A 376 14.94 27.08 0.44
CA GLY A 376 16.14 27.16 1.28
C GLY A 376 16.14 26.19 2.47
N VAL A 377 15.17 25.28 2.55
CA VAL A 377 15.12 24.23 3.56
C VAL A 377 15.90 23.02 3.04
N ALA A 378 16.92 22.59 3.80
CA ALA A 378 17.57 21.32 3.55
C ALA A 378 16.61 20.18 3.88
N ARG A 379 15.87 19.70 2.89
CA ARG A 379 15.17 18.42 2.94
C ARG A 379 16.17 17.36 2.49
N ASN A 380 16.21 16.21 3.17
CA ASN A 380 17.02 15.06 2.71
C ASN A 380 16.45 14.61 1.37
N LEU A 381 16.97 15.16 0.28
CA LEU A 381 16.45 14.97 -1.08
C LEU A 381 17.13 13.81 -1.82
N PHE A 382 17.95 12.99 -1.13
CA PHE A 382 18.69 11.88 -1.76
C PHE A 382 18.81 10.59 -0.92
N PRO A 383 18.63 9.40 -1.54
CA PRO A 383 18.65 8.09 -0.91
C PRO A 383 20.05 7.49 -0.73
N ALA A 384 21.02 8.33 -0.34
CA ALA A 384 22.31 7.85 0.14
C ALA A 384 22.21 7.44 1.62
N SER A 385 21.39 8.12 2.42
CA SER A 385 21.08 7.71 3.80
C SER A 385 19.75 6.96 3.93
N GLU A 386 18.86 7.08 2.93
CA GLU A 386 17.53 6.47 2.99
C GLU A 386 17.56 5.03 2.48
N SER A 387 16.79 4.20 3.14
CA SER A 387 16.64 2.79 2.78
C SER A 387 15.75 2.57 1.56
N ALA A 388 15.16 3.61 0.94
CA ALA A 388 14.23 3.47 -0.18
C ALA A 388 13.15 2.41 0.09
N LEU A 389 12.57 2.44 1.29
CA LEU A 389 11.56 1.49 1.77
C LEU A 389 12.03 0.04 1.90
N LEU A 390 13.33 -0.24 1.84
CA LEU A 390 13.84 -1.61 1.95
C LEU A 390 13.47 -2.24 3.30
N ARG A 391 13.25 -3.56 3.28
CA ARG A 391 12.90 -4.37 4.46
C ARG A 391 14.08 -4.74 5.35
N LYS A 392 15.32 -4.60 4.87
CA LYS A 392 16.54 -4.99 5.58
C LYS A 392 17.60 -3.90 5.49
N ASP A 393 18.37 -3.76 6.57
CA ASP A 393 19.50 -2.85 6.66
C ASP A 393 20.57 -3.13 5.61
N ASN A 394 21.34 -2.09 5.26
CA ASN A 394 22.52 -2.18 4.41
C ASN A 394 22.29 -2.90 3.08
N ARG A 395 21.09 -2.75 2.51
CA ARG A 395 20.65 -3.42 1.27
C ARG A 395 20.67 -4.95 1.38
N GLY A 396 20.55 -5.49 2.59
CA GLY A 396 20.56 -6.93 2.87
C GLY A 396 19.42 -7.72 2.23
N VAL A 397 18.42 -7.05 1.63
CA VAL A 397 17.43 -7.72 0.77
C VAL A 397 18.09 -8.43 -0.43
N CYS A 398 19.20 -7.89 -0.92
CA CYS A 398 19.96 -8.48 -2.02
C CYS A 398 20.64 -9.76 -1.53
N GLU A 399 21.32 -9.69 -0.38
CA GLU A 399 22.06 -10.84 0.16
C GLU A 399 21.15 -11.97 0.63
N ALA A 400 19.94 -11.63 1.05
CA ALA A 400 18.94 -12.63 1.43
C ALA A 400 18.65 -13.63 0.28
N CYS A 401 18.73 -13.19 -0.98
CA CYS A 401 18.49 -14.05 -2.14
C CYS A 401 19.79 -14.49 -2.84
N HIS A 402 20.80 -13.62 -2.90
CA HIS A 402 22.03 -13.85 -3.66
C HIS A 402 23.16 -14.48 -2.83
N ASN A 403 23.07 -14.44 -1.50
CA ASN A 403 24.03 -15.00 -0.55
C ASN A 403 25.49 -14.55 -0.83
N LYS A 404 25.70 -13.24 -1.02
CA LYS A 404 27.00 -12.63 -1.35
C LYS A 404 27.52 -11.67 -0.28
#